data_AF-A0A8T6Y3W0-F1
#
_entry.id   AF-A0A8T6Y3W0-F1
#
_cell.length_a   1.000
_cell.length_b   1.000
_cell.length_c   1.000
_cell.angle_alpha   90.00
_cell.angle_beta   90.00
_cell.angle_gamma   90.00
#
_symmetry.space_group_name_H-M   'P 1'
#
loop_
_entity.id
_entity.type
_entity.pdbx_description
1 polymer ?
#
loop_
_entity_poly.entity_id
_entity_poly.type
_entity_poly.pdbx_seq_one_letter_code
_entity_poly.pdbx_strand_id
1 'polypeptide(L)'
;FTAMSVVVERGSTQVGAYVYGADEMERTKRFVMREGRADFTGVVLSSKLADDIGAGPGDDIRLVVGSNVVTIGVTGVAQEAIALIVYTNRDVLAPLFPVEQVNGAYVQLVDPDTAPERARDVRQVPAVAGVLEIQEVKDSFSEILSLAMGFFITFFMISAVITLAVAGSAVIISAMERDVEFATLDTLGFSRWSVAKVITVEMAVLAVISSAIGIPMSYVMGLLLVDSFA
;
A
#
# COMPACT_ATOMS: atom_id res chain seq x y z
N PHE A 1 -22.75 14.03 -1.78
CA PHE A 1 -22.43 12.60 -1.74
C PHE A 1 -23.06 11.95 -0.51
N THR A 2 -23.18 10.63 -0.56
CA THR A 2 -23.72 9.75 0.47
C THR A 2 -22.66 8.68 0.72
N ALA A 3 -22.21 8.54 1.96
CA ALA A 3 -21.21 7.55 2.35
C ALA A 3 -21.72 6.77 3.56
N MET A 4 -21.73 5.44 3.48
CA MET A 4 -22.20 4.58 4.58
C MET A 4 -21.62 3.17 4.48
N SER A 5 -21.58 2.46 5.61
CA SER A 5 -21.29 1.02 5.64
C SER A 5 -22.45 0.22 5.04
N VAL A 6 -22.11 -0.76 4.21
CA VAL A 6 -23.00 -1.67 3.50
C VAL A 6 -22.39 -3.06 3.55
N VAL A 7 -23.25 -4.07 3.50
CA VAL A 7 -22.78 -5.44 3.33
C VAL A 7 -22.93 -5.84 1.87
N VAL A 8 -21.84 -6.28 1.25
CA VAL A 8 -21.79 -6.72 -0.14
C VAL A 8 -21.84 -8.23 -0.19
N GLU A 9 -22.84 -8.77 -0.87
CA GLU A 9 -23.08 -10.19 -1.02
C GLU A 9 -22.94 -10.64 -2.47
N ARG A 10 -22.23 -11.75 -2.68
CA ARG A 10 -22.23 -12.48 -3.95
C ARG A 10 -22.15 -13.99 -3.68
N GLY A 11 -23.18 -14.72 -4.11
CA GLY A 11 -23.28 -16.15 -3.82
C GLY A 11 -23.32 -16.42 -2.31
N SER A 12 -22.33 -17.17 -1.80
CA SER A 12 -22.16 -17.47 -0.38
C SER A 12 -21.22 -16.51 0.36
N THR A 13 -20.57 -15.58 -0.36
CA THR A 13 -19.57 -14.67 0.20
C THR A 13 -20.23 -13.35 0.59
N GLN A 14 -19.89 -12.86 1.78
CA GLN A 14 -20.42 -11.62 2.34
C GLN A 14 -19.27 -10.83 2.96
N VAL A 15 -19.10 -9.57 2.54
CA VAL A 15 -18.02 -8.68 3.00
C VAL A 15 -18.61 -7.32 3.39
N GLY A 16 -18.20 -6.80 4.54
CA GLY A 16 -18.53 -5.42 4.93
C GLY A 16 -17.69 -4.43 4.13
N ALA A 17 -18.35 -3.46 3.49
CA ALA A 17 -17.71 -2.43 2.68
C ALA A 17 -18.34 -1.06 2.93
N TYR A 18 -17.77 -0.01 2.35
CA TYR A 18 -18.38 1.31 2.33
C TYR A 18 -18.90 1.63 0.95
N VAL A 19 -20.13 2.14 0.86
CA VAL A 19 -20.68 2.66 -0.39
C VAL A 19 -20.55 4.16 -0.43
N TYR A 20 -20.05 4.67 -1.56
CA TYR A 20 -19.94 6.09 -1.85
C TYR A 20 -20.77 6.40 -3.10
N GLY A 21 -21.88 7.10 -2.86
CA GLY A 21 -22.78 7.60 -3.90
C GLY A 21 -22.62 9.10 -4.10
N ALA A 22 -22.36 9.58 -5.32
CA ALA A 22 -22.44 11.00 -5.62
C ALA A 22 -23.01 11.25 -7.01
N ASP A 23 -23.62 12.41 -7.18
CA ASP A 23 -23.96 12.91 -8.51
C ASP A 23 -22.65 13.30 -9.22
N GLU A 24 -22.51 12.93 -10.50
CA GLU A 24 -21.29 13.15 -11.28
C GLU A 24 -20.02 12.56 -10.63
N MET A 25 -20.06 11.27 -10.26
CA MET A 25 -18.98 10.63 -9.51
C MET A 25 -17.59 10.76 -10.18
N GLU A 26 -17.54 10.79 -11.52
CA GLU A 26 -16.33 11.04 -12.32
C GLU A 26 -15.58 12.33 -11.97
N ARG A 27 -16.27 13.35 -11.44
CA ARG A 27 -15.66 14.65 -11.10
C ARG A 27 -15.10 14.70 -9.70
N THR A 28 -15.50 13.78 -8.83
CA THR A 28 -15.06 13.77 -7.43
C THR A 28 -13.58 13.39 -7.29
N LYS A 29 -13.10 12.49 -8.16
CA LYS A 29 -11.71 12.08 -8.25
C LYS A 29 -11.42 11.42 -9.58
N ARG A 30 -10.13 11.28 -9.91
CA ARG A 30 -9.68 10.47 -11.04
C ARG A 30 -9.68 8.99 -10.65
N PHE A 31 -10.44 8.18 -11.37
CA PHE A 31 -10.44 6.72 -11.20
C PHE A 31 -9.42 6.08 -12.16
N VAL A 32 -8.55 5.25 -11.61
CA VAL A 32 -7.68 4.36 -12.40
C VAL A 32 -8.36 3.00 -12.42
N MET A 33 -8.77 2.52 -13.59
CA MET A 33 -9.48 1.26 -13.72
C MET A 33 -8.50 0.11 -13.88
N ARG A 34 -8.68 -0.96 -13.12
CA ARG A 34 -8.05 -2.26 -13.36
C ARG A 34 -8.77 -2.97 -14.52
N GLU A 35 -10.10 -2.97 -14.45
CA GLU A 35 -10.99 -3.66 -15.39
C GLU A 35 -12.29 -2.87 -15.62
N GLY A 36 -12.93 -3.07 -16.77
CA GLY A 36 -14.23 -2.48 -17.09
C GLY A 36 -14.17 -0.97 -17.34
N ARG A 37 -15.27 -0.27 -17.04
CA ARG A 37 -15.41 1.18 -17.27
C ARG A 37 -15.83 1.88 -15.97
N ALA A 38 -15.47 3.15 -15.84
CA ALA A 38 -15.93 4.01 -14.75
C ALA A 38 -17.40 4.44 -14.99
N ASP A 39 -18.31 3.48 -15.12
CA ASP A 39 -19.73 3.73 -15.34
C ASP A 39 -20.51 3.55 -14.04
N PHE A 40 -20.97 4.65 -13.47
CA PHE A 40 -21.62 4.69 -12.17
C PHE A 40 -23.14 4.49 -12.24
N THR A 41 -23.69 4.15 -13.42
CA THR A 41 -25.07 3.65 -13.52
C THR A 41 -25.24 2.27 -12.87
N GLY A 42 -24.16 1.49 -12.84
CA GLY A 42 -23.99 0.28 -12.04
C GLY A 42 -23.17 0.54 -10.78
N VAL A 43 -22.29 -0.39 -10.45
CA VAL A 43 -21.30 -0.22 -9.37
C VAL A 43 -19.88 -0.41 -9.87
N VAL A 44 -18.99 0.46 -9.40
CA VAL A 44 -17.55 0.32 -9.56
C VAL A 44 -16.95 -0.10 -8.23
N LEU A 45 -16.30 -1.26 -8.19
CA LEU A 45 -15.72 -1.82 -6.97
C LEU A 45 -14.24 -1.43 -6.85
N SER A 46 -13.72 -1.31 -5.64
CA SER A 46 -12.28 -1.33 -5.43
C SER A 46 -11.71 -2.73 -5.75
N SER A 47 -10.48 -2.79 -6.26
CA SER A 47 -9.82 -4.06 -6.62
C SER A 47 -9.77 -5.04 -5.46
N LYS A 48 -9.48 -4.57 -4.23
CA LYS A 48 -9.47 -5.45 -3.06
C LYS A 48 -10.84 -6.06 -2.78
N LEU A 49 -11.91 -5.27 -2.85
CA LEU A 49 -13.27 -5.77 -2.64
C LEU A 49 -13.69 -6.73 -3.73
N ALA A 50 -13.37 -6.41 -4.98
CA ALA A 50 -13.62 -7.26 -6.14
C ALA A 50 -12.95 -8.64 -5.99
N ASP A 51 -11.69 -8.67 -5.54
CA ASP A 51 -10.94 -9.91 -5.31
C ASP A 51 -11.52 -10.72 -4.15
N ASP A 52 -11.89 -10.07 -3.04
CA ASP A 52 -12.47 -10.73 -1.85
C ASP A 52 -13.82 -11.40 -2.14
N ILE A 53 -14.67 -10.80 -2.98
CA ILE A 53 -15.97 -11.37 -3.40
C ILE A 53 -15.91 -12.09 -4.75
N GLY A 54 -14.72 -12.12 -5.38
CA GLY A 54 -14.43 -12.68 -6.70
C GLY A 54 -15.21 -12.05 -7.87
N ALA A 55 -15.72 -10.82 -7.75
CA ALA A 55 -16.59 -10.17 -8.75
C ALA A 55 -15.81 -9.34 -9.76
N GLY A 56 -16.24 -9.39 -11.02
CA GLY A 56 -15.70 -8.58 -12.11
C GLY A 56 -16.79 -7.86 -12.90
N PRO A 57 -16.42 -7.05 -13.91
CA PRO A 57 -17.38 -6.36 -14.75
C PRO A 57 -18.35 -7.33 -15.45
N GLY A 58 -19.64 -7.06 -15.36
CA GLY A 58 -20.73 -7.88 -15.89
C GLY A 58 -21.38 -8.83 -14.86
N ASP A 59 -20.79 -8.97 -13.67
CA ASP A 59 -21.40 -9.73 -12.58
C ASP A 59 -22.44 -8.92 -11.80
N ASP A 60 -23.44 -9.57 -11.22
CA ASP A 60 -24.35 -8.95 -10.27
C ASP A 60 -23.90 -9.16 -8.82
N ILE A 61 -24.02 -8.10 -8.02
CA ILE A 61 -23.81 -8.13 -6.57
C ILE A 61 -25.06 -7.64 -5.84
N ARG A 62 -25.19 -8.03 -4.58
CA ARG A 62 -26.26 -7.58 -3.70
C ARG A 62 -25.69 -6.64 -2.64
N LEU A 63 -26.20 -5.42 -2.59
CA LEU A 63 -25.93 -4.46 -1.55
C LEU A 63 -27.03 -4.58 -0.49
N VAL A 64 -26.63 -4.80 0.76
CA VAL A 64 -27.53 -5.05 1.89
C VAL A 64 -27.32 -4.01 2.98
N VAL A 65 -28.40 -3.33 3.35
CA VAL A 65 -28.43 -2.38 4.47
C VAL A 65 -29.67 -2.65 5.31
N GLY A 66 -29.48 -3.26 6.48
CA GLY A 66 -30.59 -3.70 7.33
C GLY A 66 -31.49 -4.71 6.60
N SER A 67 -32.76 -4.36 6.36
CA SER A 67 -33.70 -5.17 5.59
C SER A 67 -33.74 -4.86 4.09
N ASN A 68 -33.10 -3.76 3.66
CA ASN A 68 -33.17 -3.30 2.29
C ASN A 68 -32.05 -3.94 1.47
N VAL A 69 -32.41 -4.43 0.29
CA VAL A 69 -31.48 -5.11 -0.61
C VAL A 69 -31.66 -4.58 -2.02
N VAL A 70 -30.54 -4.24 -2.66
CA VAL A 70 -30.50 -3.89 -4.08
C VAL A 70 -29.54 -4.82 -4.79
N THR A 71 -29.99 -5.39 -5.91
CA THR A 71 -29.13 -6.16 -6.81
C THR A 71 -28.70 -5.26 -7.96
N ILE A 72 -27.41 -5.22 -8.24
CA ILE A 72 -26.84 -4.33 -9.24
C ILE A 72 -25.61 -4.93 -9.91
N GLY A 73 -25.48 -4.64 -11.20
CA GLY A 73 -24.35 -5.07 -12.02
C GLY A 73 -23.08 -4.27 -11.76
N VAL A 74 -21.97 -4.97 -11.66
CA VAL A 74 -20.61 -4.43 -11.63
C VAL A 74 -20.24 -3.95 -13.02
N THR A 75 -19.89 -2.68 -13.15
CA THR A 75 -19.51 -2.06 -14.43
C THR A 75 -18.00 -1.91 -14.57
N GLY A 76 -17.28 -1.89 -13.44
CA GLY A 76 -15.84 -1.72 -13.42
C GLY A 76 -15.21 -2.05 -12.08
N VAL A 77 -13.89 -2.20 -12.11
CA VAL A 77 -13.04 -2.39 -10.93
C VAL A 77 -11.97 -1.31 -10.94
N ALA A 78 -11.99 -0.44 -9.93
CA ALA A 78 -11.00 0.61 -9.71
C ALA A 78 -9.77 0.03 -8.99
N GLN A 79 -8.58 0.40 -9.46
CA GLN A 79 -7.31 -0.02 -8.88
C GLN A 79 -7.09 0.68 -7.53
N GLU A 80 -7.51 0.03 -6.44
CA GLU A 80 -7.38 0.51 -5.07
C GLU A 80 -7.02 -0.67 -4.15
N ALA A 81 -5.78 -0.65 -3.65
CA ALA A 81 -5.18 -1.80 -2.99
C ALA A 81 -5.65 -2.02 -1.53
N ILE A 82 -6.21 -0.99 -0.88
CA ILE A 82 -6.45 -1.03 0.57
C ILE A 82 -7.93 -0.89 0.92
N ALA A 83 -8.68 -0.10 0.16
CA ALA A 83 -10.04 0.26 0.54
C ALA A 83 -11.05 -0.78 0.05
N LEU A 84 -12.05 -1.11 0.88
CA LEU A 84 -13.21 -1.92 0.49
C LEU A 84 -14.38 -0.99 0.19
N ILE A 85 -14.45 -0.52 -1.05
CA ILE A 85 -15.38 0.54 -1.45
C ILE A 85 -16.21 0.14 -2.67
N VAL A 86 -17.50 0.47 -2.61
CA VAL A 86 -18.43 0.46 -3.74
C VAL A 86 -18.69 1.91 -4.15
N TYR A 87 -18.41 2.25 -5.39
CA TYR A 87 -18.71 3.56 -5.99
C TYR A 87 -19.92 3.45 -6.90
N THR A 88 -20.87 4.39 -6.79
CA THR A 88 -22.05 4.42 -7.64
C THR A 88 -22.66 5.82 -7.69
N ASN A 89 -23.70 6.02 -8.50
CA ASN A 89 -24.50 7.23 -8.48
C ASN A 89 -25.48 7.22 -7.31
N ARG A 90 -25.92 8.40 -6.88
CA ARG A 90 -26.88 8.50 -5.76
C ARG A 90 -28.20 7.81 -6.05
N ASP A 91 -28.69 7.88 -7.29
CA ASP A 91 -29.99 7.31 -7.69
C ASP A 91 -30.07 5.79 -7.46
N VAL A 92 -28.94 5.10 -7.64
CA VAL A 92 -28.81 3.66 -7.40
C VAL A 92 -29.02 3.30 -5.92
N LEU A 93 -28.70 4.22 -5.02
CA LEU A 93 -28.82 4.01 -3.57
C LEU A 93 -30.24 4.27 -3.06
N ALA A 94 -31.09 4.96 -3.82
CA ALA A 94 -32.44 5.32 -3.38
C ALA A 94 -33.28 4.14 -2.84
N PRO A 95 -33.25 2.92 -3.44
CA PRO A 95 -34.02 1.79 -2.90
C PRO A 95 -33.43 1.19 -1.62
N LEU A 96 -32.13 1.42 -1.34
CA LEU A 96 -31.50 1.02 -0.07
C LEU A 96 -31.90 1.95 1.07
N PHE A 97 -32.29 3.19 0.76
CA PHE A 97 -32.51 4.26 1.72
C PHE A 97 -33.87 4.95 1.51
N PRO A 98 -34.90 4.62 2.32
CA PRO A 98 -36.23 5.23 2.22
C PRO A 98 -36.29 6.74 2.45
N VAL A 99 -35.21 7.32 2.99
CA VAL A 99 -35.04 8.76 3.22
C VAL A 99 -33.72 9.16 2.57
N GLU A 100 -33.75 10.24 1.78
CA GLU A 100 -32.53 10.76 1.15
C GLU A 100 -31.54 11.20 2.23
N GLN A 101 -30.44 10.46 2.36
CA GLN A 101 -29.36 10.77 3.30
C GLN A 101 -28.20 11.38 2.53
N VAL A 102 -28.14 12.71 2.49
CA VAL A 102 -26.96 13.45 2.02
C VAL A 102 -26.05 13.71 3.20
N ASN A 103 -24.95 12.95 3.27
CA ASN A 103 -24.03 12.99 4.42
C ASN A 103 -22.87 14.00 4.20
N GLY A 104 -22.73 14.55 3.00
CA GLY A 104 -21.71 15.55 2.70
C GLY A 104 -21.78 16.10 1.28
N ALA A 105 -20.94 17.10 1.01
CA ALA A 105 -20.78 17.71 -0.31
C ALA A 105 -19.29 17.79 -0.67
N TYR A 106 -18.97 17.56 -1.95
CA TYR A 106 -17.66 17.88 -2.47
C TYR A 106 -17.68 19.32 -2.98
N VAL A 107 -16.75 20.13 -2.50
CA VAL A 107 -16.60 21.53 -2.93
C VAL A 107 -15.22 21.66 -3.53
N GLN A 108 -15.16 21.98 -4.82
CA GLN A 108 -13.91 22.32 -5.49
C GLN A 108 -13.76 23.83 -5.49
N LEU A 109 -12.70 24.32 -4.87
CA LEU A 109 -12.37 25.73 -4.88
C LEU A 109 -11.75 26.12 -6.22
N VAL A 110 -12.10 27.31 -6.70
CA VAL A 110 -11.49 27.92 -7.89
C VAL A 110 -10.08 28.40 -7.58
N ASP A 111 -9.87 28.94 -6.37
CA ASP A 111 -8.58 29.40 -5.87
C ASP A 111 -8.16 28.52 -4.66
N PRO A 112 -7.15 27.65 -4.82
CA PRO A 112 -6.66 26.78 -3.77
C PRO A 112 -6.13 27.53 -2.54
N ASP A 113 -5.56 28.72 -2.70
CA ASP A 113 -4.90 29.46 -1.62
C ASP A 113 -5.92 29.98 -0.59
N THR A 114 -7.19 30.07 -0.98
CA THR A 114 -8.30 30.47 -0.11
C THR A 114 -8.89 29.31 0.70
N ALA A 115 -8.41 28.07 0.50
CA ALA A 115 -8.97 26.89 1.15
C ALA A 115 -9.03 26.97 2.68
N PRO A 116 -7.97 27.41 3.39
CA PRO A 116 -8.00 27.43 4.86
C PRO A 116 -9.01 28.44 5.41
N GLU A 117 -9.17 29.60 4.75
CA GLU A 117 -10.12 30.64 5.14
C GLU A 117 -11.56 30.19 4.86
N ARG A 118 -11.83 29.69 3.64
CA ARG A 118 -13.15 29.18 3.25
C ARG A 118 -13.58 27.98 4.09
N ALA A 119 -12.65 27.08 4.41
CA ALA A 119 -12.94 25.95 5.28
C ALA A 119 -13.35 26.41 6.68
N ARG A 120 -12.73 27.46 7.23
CA ARG A 120 -13.12 28.05 8.53
C ARG A 120 -14.52 28.63 8.48
N ASP A 121 -14.88 29.38 7.44
CA ASP A 121 -16.21 29.96 7.28
C ASP A 121 -17.28 28.86 7.23
N VAL A 122 -17.04 27.80 6.44
CA VAL A 122 -17.98 26.68 6.31
C VAL A 122 -18.09 25.89 7.62
N ARG A 123 -17.00 25.76 8.39
CA ARG A 123 -17.03 25.13 9.72
C ARG A 123 -17.88 25.90 10.74
N GLN A 124 -18.12 27.20 10.54
CA GLN A 124 -18.95 28.01 11.44
C GLN A 124 -20.45 27.86 11.17
N VAL A 125 -20.85 27.23 10.06
CA VAL A 125 -22.26 26.99 9.74
C VAL A 125 -22.82 25.91 10.68
N PRO A 126 -23.87 26.18 11.48
CA PRO A 126 -24.36 25.22 12.48
C PRO A 126 -24.83 23.86 11.93
N ALA A 127 -25.20 23.81 10.64
CA ALA A 127 -25.61 22.58 9.95
C ALA A 127 -24.44 21.71 9.48
N VAL A 128 -23.19 22.22 9.54
CA VAL A 128 -22.00 21.52 9.08
C VAL A 128 -21.34 20.83 10.27
N ALA A 129 -21.38 19.49 10.28
CA ALA A 129 -20.74 18.69 11.33
C ALA A 129 -19.20 18.72 11.25
N GLY A 130 -18.64 18.97 10.06
CA GLY A 130 -17.19 19.06 9.86
C GLY A 130 -16.83 19.40 8.42
N VAL A 131 -15.60 19.89 8.24
CA VAL A 131 -15.02 20.18 6.91
C VAL A 131 -13.68 19.50 6.82
N LEU A 132 -13.55 18.59 5.86
CA LEU A 132 -12.32 17.88 5.54
C LEU A 132 -11.63 18.55 4.35
N GLU A 133 -10.42 19.05 4.56
CA GLU A 133 -9.60 19.57 3.48
C GLU A 133 -8.74 18.44 2.90
N ILE A 134 -8.92 18.13 1.62
CA ILE A 134 -8.20 17.04 0.96
C ILE A 134 -6.69 17.29 0.96
N GLN A 135 -6.25 18.56 0.91
CA GLN A 135 -4.83 18.91 0.96
C GLN A 135 -4.22 18.65 2.34
N GLU A 136 -4.90 19.07 3.42
CA GLU A 136 -4.49 18.77 4.80
C GLU A 136 -4.34 17.26 5.05
N VAL A 137 -5.28 16.46 4.53
CA VAL A 137 -5.21 15.00 4.61
C VAL A 137 -4.01 14.45 3.84
N LYS A 138 -3.74 14.96 2.63
CA LYS A 138 -2.56 14.55 1.83
C LYS A 138 -1.26 14.91 2.54
N ASP A 139 -1.16 16.11 3.09
CA ASP A 139 0.04 16.59 3.77
C ASP A 139 0.30 15.76 5.02
N SER A 140 -0.72 15.51 5.83
CA SER A 140 -0.65 14.63 7.01
C SER A 140 -0.23 13.20 6.63
N PHE A 141 -0.79 12.66 5.54
CA PHE A 141 -0.42 11.32 5.07
C PHE A 141 1.03 11.29 4.56
N SER A 142 1.46 12.32 3.83
CA SER A 142 2.84 12.49 3.38
C SER A 142 3.82 12.60 4.55
N GLU A 143 3.44 13.29 5.62
CA GLU A 143 4.25 13.39 6.84
C GLU A 143 4.40 12.04 7.53
N ILE A 144 3.31 11.28 7.69
CA ILE A 144 3.35 9.93 8.26
C ILE A 144 4.26 9.02 7.42
N LEU A 145 4.13 9.06 6.10
CA LEU A 145 4.98 8.27 5.19
C LEU A 145 6.45 8.69 5.27
N SER A 146 6.72 9.99 5.34
CA SER A 146 8.07 10.53 5.50
C SER A 146 8.71 10.07 6.81
N LEU A 147 7.95 10.10 7.91
CA LEU A 147 8.40 9.63 9.21
C LEU A 147 8.69 8.12 9.19
N ALA A 148 7.79 7.33 8.62
CA ALA A 148 7.99 5.89 8.45
C ALA A 148 9.23 5.58 7.60
N MET A 149 9.43 6.33 6.50
CA MET A 149 10.61 6.20 5.65
C MET A 149 11.89 6.56 6.42
N GLY A 150 11.87 7.63 7.21
CA GLY A 150 12.99 8.00 8.09
C GLY A 150 13.34 6.91 9.11
N PHE A 151 12.32 6.28 9.70
CA PHE A 151 12.50 5.13 10.58
C PHE A 151 13.16 3.95 9.85
N PHE A 152 12.64 3.57 8.67
CA PHE A 152 13.22 2.47 7.88
C PHE A 152 14.66 2.76 7.45
N ILE A 153 14.96 3.97 6.99
CA ILE A 153 16.32 4.37 6.62
C ILE A 153 17.25 4.22 7.84
N THR A 154 16.84 4.72 9.00
CA THR A 154 17.63 4.60 10.24
C THR A 154 17.84 3.14 10.63
N PHE A 155 16.78 2.33 10.54
CA PHE A 155 16.85 0.90 10.81
C PHE A 155 17.81 0.17 9.85
N PHE A 156 17.78 0.50 8.56
CA PHE A 156 18.71 -0.06 7.58
C PHE A 156 20.15 0.39 7.83
N MET A 157 20.38 1.63 8.24
CA MET A 157 21.71 2.12 8.61
C MET A 157 22.29 1.33 9.80
N ILE A 158 21.49 1.12 10.86
CA ILE A 158 21.91 0.31 12.01
C ILE A 158 22.17 -1.14 11.57
N SER A 159 21.27 -1.71 10.77
CA SER A 159 21.42 -3.07 10.24
C SER A 159 22.69 -3.22 9.38
N ALA A 160 23.04 -2.21 8.58
CA ALA A 160 24.26 -2.19 7.80
C ALA A 160 25.52 -2.17 8.69
N VAL A 161 25.53 -1.35 9.75
CA VAL A 161 26.64 -1.31 10.72
C VAL A 161 26.80 -2.66 11.42
N ILE A 162 25.70 -3.28 11.86
CA ILE A 162 25.73 -4.60 12.49
C ILE A 162 26.25 -5.66 11.50
N THR A 163 25.77 -5.62 10.25
CA THR A 163 26.20 -6.56 9.20
C THR A 163 27.70 -6.43 8.93
N LEU A 164 28.21 -5.21 8.82
CA LEU A 164 29.65 -4.95 8.66
C LEU A 164 30.46 -5.42 9.86
N ALA A 165 29.97 -5.21 11.08
CA ALA A 165 30.63 -5.66 12.30
C ALA A 165 30.74 -7.19 12.33
N VAL A 166 29.65 -7.91 12.06
CA VAL A 166 29.61 -9.38 12.04
C VAL A 166 30.50 -9.93 10.93
N ALA A 167 30.41 -9.38 9.71
CA ALA A 167 31.26 -9.78 8.59
C ALA A 167 32.75 -9.54 8.89
N GLY A 168 33.08 -8.38 9.45
CA GLY A 168 34.45 -8.06 9.88
C GLY A 168 34.99 -9.02 10.92
N SER A 169 34.17 -9.40 11.92
CA SER A 169 34.56 -10.40 12.91
C SER A 169 34.87 -11.77 12.29
N ALA A 170 34.07 -12.21 11.31
CA ALA A 170 34.33 -13.46 10.59
C ALA A 170 35.66 -13.42 9.81
N VAL A 171 35.96 -12.29 9.18
CA VAL A 171 37.26 -12.07 8.48
C VAL A 171 38.42 -12.14 9.46
N ILE A 172 38.30 -11.49 10.62
CA ILE A 172 39.35 -11.49 11.66
C ILE A 172 39.59 -12.93 12.15
N ILE A 173 38.55 -13.69 12.46
CA ILE A 173 38.68 -15.08 12.92
C ILE A 173 39.39 -15.93 11.86
N SER A 174 38.95 -15.84 10.60
CA SER A 174 39.57 -16.59 9.48
C SER A 174 41.04 -16.24 9.29
N ALA A 175 41.41 -14.96 9.45
CA ALA A 175 42.80 -14.53 9.40
C ALA A 175 43.64 -15.11 10.56
N MET A 176 43.09 -15.12 11.78
CA MET A 176 43.78 -15.69 12.95
C MET A 176 44.00 -17.20 12.84
N GLU A 177 43.05 -17.95 12.27
CA GLU A 177 43.22 -19.38 12.01
C GLU A 177 44.35 -19.63 11.00
N ARG A 178 44.42 -18.81 9.95
CA ARG A 178 45.48 -18.88 8.94
C ARG A 178 46.85 -18.48 9.51
N ASP A 179 46.93 -17.52 10.44
CA ASP A 179 48.20 -17.07 11.03
C ASP A 179 48.99 -18.24 11.67
N VAL A 180 48.29 -19.26 12.15
CA VAL A 180 48.90 -20.50 12.65
C VAL A 180 49.52 -21.32 11.52
N GLU A 181 48.85 -21.41 10.36
CA GLU A 181 49.37 -22.05 9.13
C GLU A 181 50.53 -21.25 8.52
N PHE A 182 50.48 -19.92 8.61
CA PHE A 182 51.52 -18.99 8.14
C PHE A 182 52.85 -19.17 8.87
N ALA A 183 52.83 -19.43 10.19
CA ALA A 183 54.07 -19.65 10.95
C ALA A 183 54.88 -20.83 10.40
N THR A 184 54.21 -21.80 9.75
CA THR A 184 54.86 -22.92 9.08
C THR A 184 55.35 -22.55 7.69
N LEU A 185 54.56 -21.79 6.92
CA LEU A 185 54.92 -21.35 5.55
C LEU A 185 56.04 -20.30 5.50
N ASP A 186 56.18 -19.47 6.53
CA ASP A 186 57.26 -18.47 6.62
C ASP A 186 58.63 -19.13 6.72
N THR A 187 58.71 -20.28 7.41
CA THR A 187 59.95 -21.10 7.46
C THR A 187 60.34 -21.69 6.09
N LEU A 188 59.39 -21.73 5.14
CA LEU A 188 59.59 -22.17 3.75
C LEU A 188 59.85 -20.99 2.80
N GLY A 189 59.89 -19.74 3.29
CA GLY A 189 60.27 -18.55 2.52
C GLY A 189 59.15 -17.88 1.71
N PHE A 190 57.88 -18.18 2.00
CA PHE A 190 56.74 -17.54 1.31
C PHE A 190 56.52 -16.08 1.72
N SER A 191 56.12 -15.21 0.78
CA SER A 191 55.87 -13.79 1.06
C SER A 191 54.47 -13.52 1.63
N ARG A 192 54.38 -12.62 2.61
CA ARG A 192 53.11 -12.17 3.24
C ARG A 192 52.04 -11.69 2.24
N TRP A 193 52.46 -11.11 1.12
CA TRP A 193 51.57 -10.63 0.07
C TRP A 193 50.83 -11.74 -0.69
N SER A 194 51.48 -12.89 -0.86
CA SER A 194 50.89 -14.00 -1.63
C SER A 194 49.67 -14.57 -0.92
N VAL A 195 49.71 -14.63 0.41
CA VAL A 195 48.63 -15.21 1.19
C VAL A 195 47.52 -14.19 1.45
N ALA A 196 47.83 -12.91 1.68
CA ALA A 196 46.82 -11.85 1.72
C ALA A 196 45.97 -11.82 0.43
N LYS A 197 46.62 -12.07 -0.72
CA LYS A 197 45.93 -12.19 -2.02
C LYS A 197 44.98 -13.38 -2.07
N VAL A 198 45.39 -14.55 -1.56
CA VAL A 198 44.53 -15.75 -1.50
C VAL A 198 43.29 -15.48 -0.65
N ILE A 199 43.47 -14.91 0.54
CA ILE A 199 42.35 -14.57 1.46
C ILE A 199 41.40 -13.57 0.80
N THR A 200 41.93 -12.55 0.12
CA THR A 200 41.11 -11.56 -0.59
C THR A 200 40.26 -12.22 -1.67
N VAL A 201 40.82 -13.17 -2.42
CA VAL A 201 40.09 -13.92 -3.46
C VAL A 201 39.02 -14.82 -2.83
N GLU A 202 39.33 -15.52 -1.74
CA GLU A 202 38.38 -16.37 -1.03
C GLU A 202 37.17 -15.56 -0.52
N MET A 203 37.44 -14.42 0.13
CA MET A 203 36.40 -13.50 0.60
C MET A 203 35.60 -12.89 -0.55
N ALA A 204 36.26 -12.55 -1.66
CA ALA A 204 35.56 -12.05 -2.85
C ALA A 204 34.63 -13.11 -3.46
N VAL A 205 35.06 -14.37 -3.52
CA VAL A 205 34.23 -15.49 -4.00
C VAL A 205 33.03 -15.69 -3.07
N LEU A 206 33.25 -15.70 -1.76
CA LEU A 206 32.15 -15.80 -0.77
C LEU A 206 31.17 -14.63 -0.88
N ALA A 207 31.65 -13.41 -1.09
CA ALA A 207 30.80 -12.23 -1.28
C ALA A 207 29.96 -12.33 -2.55
N VAL A 208 30.53 -12.83 -3.65
CA VAL A 208 29.82 -13.05 -4.92
C VAL A 208 28.73 -14.11 -4.74
N ILE A 209 29.05 -15.25 -4.11
CA ILE A 209 28.07 -16.31 -3.85
C ILE A 209 26.95 -15.82 -2.94
N SER A 210 27.30 -15.11 -1.86
CA SER A 210 26.32 -14.54 -0.92
C SER A 210 25.40 -13.55 -1.61
N SER A 211 25.91 -12.71 -2.50
CA SER A 211 25.11 -11.74 -3.27
C SER A 211 24.21 -12.44 -4.29
N ALA A 212 24.74 -13.46 -4.98
CA ALA A 212 24.00 -14.25 -5.97
C ALA A 212 22.81 -15.00 -5.34
N ILE A 213 22.91 -15.39 -4.07
CA ILE A 213 21.83 -16.06 -3.33
C ILE A 213 20.93 -15.04 -2.61
N GLY A 214 21.52 -14.02 -1.98
CA GLY A 214 20.82 -13.06 -1.15
C GLY A 214 19.88 -12.14 -1.92
N ILE A 215 20.28 -11.69 -3.12
CA ILE A 215 19.44 -10.81 -3.94
C ILE A 215 18.15 -11.52 -4.39
N PRO A 216 18.19 -12.71 -5.01
CA PRO A 216 16.96 -13.43 -5.36
C PRO A 216 16.11 -13.78 -4.13
N MET A 217 16.74 -14.20 -3.03
CA MET A 217 16.01 -14.58 -1.83
C MET A 217 15.26 -13.38 -1.22
N SER A 218 15.89 -12.21 -1.14
CA SER A 218 15.24 -10.99 -0.67
C SER A 218 14.13 -10.50 -1.62
N TYR A 219 14.32 -10.65 -2.93
CA TYR A 219 13.29 -10.34 -3.93
C TYR A 219 12.05 -11.24 -3.79
N VAL A 220 12.24 -12.56 -3.68
CA VAL A 220 11.15 -13.52 -3.47
C VAL A 220 10.42 -13.23 -2.16
N MET A 221 11.15 -12.94 -1.09
CA MET A 221 10.55 -12.55 0.19
C MET A 221 9.71 -11.28 0.07
N GLY A 222 10.19 -10.30 -0.70
CA GLY A 222 9.45 -9.07 -1.00
C GLY A 222 8.14 -9.34 -1.75
N LEU A 223 8.16 -10.22 -2.75
CA LEU A 223 6.95 -10.62 -3.48
C LEU A 223 5.95 -11.34 -2.57
N LEU A 224 6.41 -12.29 -1.75
CA LEU A 224 5.54 -13.00 -0.80
C LEU A 224 4.89 -12.06 0.22
N LEU A 225 5.61 -11.04 0.66
CA LEU A 225 5.04 -10.01 1.53
C LEU A 225 3.93 -9.24 0.81
N VAL A 226 4.15 -8.82 -0.44
CA VAL A 226 3.13 -8.12 -1.23
C VAL A 226 1.88 -8.99 -1.42
N ASP A 227 2.07 -10.26 -1.78
CA ASP A 227 0.96 -11.21 -1.95
C ASP A 227 0.21 -11.47 -0.64
N SER A 228 0.88 -11.43 0.51
CA SER A 228 0.21 -11.61 1.82
C SER A 228 -0.73 -10.47 2.21
N PHE A 229 -0.57 -9.30 1.59
CA PHE A 229 -1.46 -8.14 1.78
C PHE A 229 -2.54 -8.02 0.68
N ALA A 230 -2.43 -8.79 -0.40
CA ALA A 230 -3.41 -8.87 -1.48
C ALA A 230 -4.55 -9.84 -1.12
#